data_AF-A0A099CT16-F1
#
_entry.id   AF-A0A099CT16-F1
#
_cell.length_a   1.000
_cell.length_b   1.000
_cell.length_c   1.000
_cell.angle_alpha   90.00
_cell.angle_beta   90.00
_cell.angle_gamma   90.00
#
_symmetry.space_group_name_H-M   'P 1'
#
loop_
_entity.id
_entity.type
_entity.pdbx_description
1 polymer ?
#
loop_
_entity_poly.entity_id
_entity_poly.type
_entity_poly.pdbx_seq_one_letter_code
_entity_poly.pdbx_strand_id
1 'polypeptide(L)'
;MTSLSEKQRGVLHGMALGMTGALAVVGLGVWLNPFGYAHTLSLPTRLGVAARAIALPAACLMLAIGRLAAHRFRTPGDIDGSGLTQGSERANLLQALLQNTLEQTVLASAAYVAWAVAAPASWLSVVPLAALTFVGGRLLFFARYRHGAGARAFGFALTFYPTALMLLTSLLTMIWNLVA
;
A
#
# COMPACT_ATOMS: atom_id res chain seq x y z
N MET A 1 16.50 -2.31 -30.38
CA MET A 1 15.94 -2.07 -29.03
C MET A 1 15.03 -0.85 -29.11
N THR A 2 13.73 -1.00 -28.87
CA THR A 2 12.77 0.12 -28.92
C THR A 2 13.00 1.06 -27.74
N SER A 3 13.15 2.36 -28.01
CA SER A 3 13.33 3.39 -26.98
C SER A 3 12.04 3.58 -26.18
N LEU A 4 12.14 3.75 -24.86
CA LEU A 4 10.98 4.03 -24.00
C LEU A 4 10.28 5.33 -24.39
N SER A 5 8.94 5.32 -24.42
CA SER A 5 8.12 6.52 -24.52
C SER A 5 8.27 7.42 -23.29
N GLU A 6 7.93 8.70 -23.41
CA GLU A 6 7.96 9.65 -22.28
C GLU A 6 7.09 9.20 -21.11
N LYS A 7 5.90 8.65 -21.39
CA LYS A 7 5.01 8.09 -20.36
C LYS A 7 5.67 6.94 -19.61
N GLN A 8 6.32 6.01 -20.34
CA GLN A 8 7.03 4.89 -19.72
C GLN A 8 8.23 5.36 -18.88
N ARG A 9 8.97 6.38 -19.35
CA ARG A 9 10.09 6.97 -18.60
C ARG A 9 9.62 7.61 -17.30
N GLY A 10 8.52 8.36 -17.33
CA GLY A 10 7.92 8.94 -16.13
C GLY A 10 7.46 7.88 -15.12
N VAL A 11 6.87 6.78 -15.60
CA VAL A 11 6.50 5.64 -14.74
C VAL A 11 7.74 4.99 -14.13
N LEU A 12 8.78 4.73 -14.93
CA LEU A 12 10.03 4.14 -14.48
C LEU A 12 10.70 4.99 -13.40
N HIS A 13 10.74 6.31 -13.57
CA HIS A 13 11.26 7.22 -12.54
C HIS A 13 10.45 7.15 -11.24
N GLY A 14 9.11 7.14 -11.32
CA GLY A 14 8.26 7.00 -10.14
C GLY A 14 8.46 5.66 -9.43
N MET A 15 8.64 4.58 -10.19
CA MET A 15 8.97 3.25 -9.64
C MET A 15 10.34 3.26 -8.95
N ALA A 16 11.38 3.79 -9.59
CA ALA A 16 12.71 3.87 -9.00
C ALA A 16 12.71 4.63 -7.68
N LEU A 17 12.09 5.81 -7.63
CA LEU A 17 11.95 6.60 -6.40
C LEU A 17 11.16 5.85 -5.32
N GLY A 18 10.08 5.18 -5.69
CA GLY A 18 9.30 4.38 -4.75
C GLY A 18 10.08 3.18 -4.21
N MET A 19 10.93 2.55 -5.02
CA MET A 19 11.80 1.45 -4.58
C MET A 19 12.84 1.97 -3.58
N THR A 20 13.48 3.11 -3.86
CA THR A 20 14.38 3.77 -2.90
C THR A 20 13.65 4.08 -1.59
N GLY A 21 12.42 4.61 -1.66
CA GLY A 21 11.59 4.85 -0.49
C GLY A 21 11.27 3.57 0.29
N ALA A 22 11.00 2.46 -0.40
CA ALA A 22 10.73 1.18 0.22
C ALA A 22 11.94 0.59 0.95
N LEU A 23 13.10 0.62 0.30
CA LEU A 23 14.36 0.20 0.91
C LEU A 23 14.70 1.06 2.13
N ALA A 24 14.46 2.37 2.06
CA ALA A 24 14.63 3.27 3.20
C ALA A 24 13.68 2.91 4.34
N VAL A 25 12.38 2.72 4.09
CA VAL A 25 11.40 2.36 5.13
C VAL A 25 11.73 1.04 5.82
N VAL A 26 12.02 0.00 5.04
CA VAL A 26 12.38 -1.32 5.59
C VAL A 26 13.71 -1.23 6.33
N GLY A 27 14.71 -0.59 5.73
CA GLY A 27 16.01 -0.38 6.35
C GLY A 27 15.92 0.38 7.67
N LEU A 28 15.25 1.54 7.71
CA LEU A 28 15.05 2.31 8.93
C LEU A 28 14.35 1.49 10.02
N GLY A 29 13.31 0.73 9.65
CA GLY A 29 12.60 -0.12 10.61
C GLY A 29 13.44 -1.26 11.16
N VAL A 30 14.32 -1.87 10.34
CA VAL A 30 15.22 -2.96 10.74
C VAL A 30 16.40 -2.46 11.58
N TRP A 31 17.08 -1.41 11.11
CA TRP A 31 18.35 -0.96 11.67
C TRP A 31 18.20 0.04 12.82
N LEU A 32 17.22 0.94 12.75
CA LEU A 32 17.03 1.96 13.79
C LEU A 32 15.97 1.56 14.82
N ASN A 33 15.03 0.69 14.44
CA ASN A 33 13.92 0.28 15.29
C ASN A 33 13.28 1.47 16.04
N PRO A 34 12.76 2.50 15.32
CA PRO A 34 12.35 3.77 15.93
C PRO A 34 11.21 3.66 16.95
N PHE A 35 10.48 2.55 16.95
CA PHE A 35 9.43 2.27 17.94
C PHE A 35 9.92 1.44 19.14
N GLY A 36 11.23 1.13 19.20
CA GLY A 36 11.87 0.52 20.37
C GLY A 36 11.37 -0.90 20.69
N TYR A 37 10.95 -1.67 19.68
CA TYR A 37 10.47 -3.03 19.93
C TYR A 37 11.59 -3.95 20.43
N ALA A 38 11.33 -4.69 21.51
CA ALA A 38 12.31 -5.61 22.08
C ALA A 38 12.66 -6.76 21.11
N HIS A 39 13.84 -7.35 21.30
CA HIS A 39 14.30 -8.51 20.52
C HIS A 39 13.42 -9.75 20.70
N THR A 40 12.72 -9.83 21.82
CA THR A 40 11.78 -10.90 22.13
C THR A 40 10.42 -10.30 22.46
N LEU A 41 9.42 -10.62 21.63
CA LEU A 41 8.03 -10.24 21.86
C LEU A 41 7.14 -11.46 21.64
N SER A 42 6.09 -11.58 22.45
CA SER A 42 5.09 -12.62 22.28
C SER A 42 4.33 -12.43 20.97
N LEU A 43 3.88 -13.54 20.36
CA LEU A 43 3.10 -13.48 19.13
C LEU A 43 1.84 -12.59 19.24
N PRO A 44 1.05 -12.63 20.34
CA PRO A 44 -0.09 -11.72 20.50
C PRO A 44 0.30 -10.23 20.45
N THR A 45 1.43 -9.84 21.06
CA THR A 45 1.91 -8.46 21.01
C THR A 45 2.29 -8.05 19.58
N ARG A 46 2.98 -8.94 18.86
CA ARG A 46 3.41 -8.69 17.47
C ARG A 46 2.22 -8.55 16.53
N LEU A 47 1.24 -9.46 16.63
CA LEU A 47 -0.01 -9.38 15.87
C LEU A 47 -0.83 -8.14 16.25
N GLY A 48 -0.79 -7.73 17.51
CA GLY A 48 -1.41 -6.47 17.95
C GLY A 48 -0.81 -5.24 17.26
N VAL A 49 0.49 -5.23 16.96
CA VAL A 49 1.11 -4.14 16.19
C VAL A 49 0.61 -4.15 14.74
N ALA A 50 0.58 -5.31 14.10
CA ALA A 50 0.03 -5.44 12.74
C ALA A 50 -1.43 -5.00 12.65
N ALA A 51 -2.28 -5.45 13.58
CA ALA A 51 -3.70 -5.09 13.62
C ALA A 51 -3.92 -3.58 13.75
N ARG A 52 -3.16 -2.89 14.61
CA ARG A 52 -3.21 -1.42 14.74
C ARG A 52 -2.72 -0.73 13.47
N ALA A 53 -1.66 -1.23 12.85
CA ALA A 53 -1.11 -0.66 11.62
C ALA A 53 -2.08 -0.80 10.43
N ILE A 54 -2.84 -1.89 10.34
CA ILE A 54 -3.86 -2.13 9.31
C ILE A 54 -4.96 -1.05 9.33
N ALA A 55 -5.23 -0.42 10.48
CA ALA A 55 -6.21 0.65 10.58
C ALA A 55 -5.91 1.82 9.62
N LEU A 56 -4.64 2.08 9.30
CA LEU A 56 -4.24 3.16 8.40
C LEU A 56 -4.60 2.86 6.91
N PRO A 57 -4.20 1.73 6.30
CA PRO A 57 -4.73 1.30 5.00
C PRO A 57 -6.26 1.17 4.96
N ALA A 58 -6.87 0.68 6.04
CA ALA A 58 -8.32 0.55 6.13
C ALA A 58 -9.02 1.93 6.12
N ALA A 59 -8.46 2.94 6.80
CA ALA A 59 -8.97 4.31 6.75
C ALA A 59 -8.88 4.90 5.33
N CYS A 60 -7.77 4.65 4.61
CA CYS A 60 -7.65 5.05 3.20
C CYS A 60 -8.73 4.40 2.31
N LEU A 61 -9.01 3.11 2.53
CA LEU A 61 -10.07 2.39 1.83
C LEU A 61 -11.46 2.95 2.16
N MET A 62 -11.74 3.19 3.44
CA MET A 62 -12.99 3.82 3.91
C MET A 62 -13.22 5.18 3.23
N LEU A 63 -12.18 6.02 3.15
CA LEU A 63 -12.25 7.30 2.44
C LEU A 63 -12.52 7.11 0.94
N ALA A 64 -11.90 6.13 0.28
CA ALA A 64 -12.14 5.84 -1.13
C ALA A 64 -13.60 5.38 -1.38
N ILE A 65 -14.13 4.52 -0.51
CA ILE A 65 -15.54 4.07 -0.55
C ILE A 65 -16.46 5.28 -0.39
N GLY A 66 -16.27 6.08 0.66
CA GLY A 66 -17.09 7.25 0.95
C GLY A 66 -17.11 8.25 -0.21
N ARG A 67 -15.97 8.50 -0.87
CA ARG A 67 -15.90 9.40 -2.02
C ARG A 67 -16.72 8.92 -3.21
N LEU A 68 -16.70 7.62 -3.53
CA LEU A 68 -17.50 7.07 -4.62
C LEU A 68 -18.99 7.05 -4.26
N ALA A 69 -19.34 6.60 -3.05
CA ALA A 69 -20.73 6.57 -2.59
C ALA A 69 -21.36 7.98 -2.60
N ALA A 70 -20.62 8.97 -2.09
CA ALA A 70 -21.06 10.35 -2.06
C ALA A 70 -21.20 11.00 -3.45
N HIS A 71 -20.45 10.51 -4.46
CA HIS A 71 -20.61 10.92 -5.85
C HIS A 71 -21.87 10.31 -6.49
N ARG A 72 -22.06 9.00 -6.32
CA ARG A 72 -23.24 8.28 -6.84
C ARG A 72 -24.55 8.82 -6.27
N PHE A 73 -24.57 9.11 -4.97
CA PHE A 73 -25.76 9.67 -4.33
C PHE A 73 -26.17 11.04 -4.90
N ARG A 74 -25.20 11.87 -5.32
CA ARG A 74 -25.45 13.21 -5.85
C ARG A 74 -25.67 13.25 -7.37
N THR A 75 -25.47 12.14 -8.06
CA THR A 75 -25.50 12.07 -9.53
C THR A 75 -26.56 11.06 -9.94
N PRO A 76 -27.78 11.49 -10.32
CA PRO A 76 -28.89 10.58 -10.59
C PRO A 76 -28.57 9.45 -11.58
N GLY A 77 -27.78 9.72 -12.64
CA GLY A 77 -27.38 8.70 -13.61
C GLY A 77 -26.35 7.66 -13.11
N ASP A 78 -25.74 7.90 -11.94
CA ASP A 78 -24.75 7.01 -11.33
C ASP A 78 -25.29 6.27 -10.09
N ILE A 79 -26.54 6.53 -9.68
CA ILE A 79 -27.11 6.00 -8.42
C ILE A 79 -27.23 4.47 -8.44
N ASP A 80 -27.59 3.91 -9.59
CA ASP A 80 -27.73 2.46 -9.82
C ASP A 80 -26.37 1.73 -9.88
N GLY A 81 -25.28 2.51 -9.93
CA GLY A 81 -23.92 2.00 -10.04
C GLY A 81 -23.56 1.45 -11.42
N SER A 82 -22.28 1.10 -11.57
CA SER A 82 -21.69 0.70 -12.86
C SER A 82 -22.11 -0.68 -13.36
N GLY A 83 -22.95 -1.40 -12.61
CA GLY A 83 -23.51 -2.69 -13.05
C GLY A 83 -24.74 -2.55 -13.95
N LEU A 84 -25.38 -1.37 -13.93
CA LEU A 84 -26.64 -1.09 -14.63
C LEU A 84 -26.51 0.07 -15.61
N THR A 85 -25.50 0.94 -15.45
CA THR A 85 -25.19 2.04 -16.37
C THR A 85 -23.70 2.09 -16.70
N GLN A 86 -23.31 2.79 -17.77
CA GLN A 86 -21.89 2.98 -18.12
C GLN A 86 -21.11 3.82 -17.10
N GLY A 87 -21.81 4.51 -16.18
CA GLY A 87 -21.24 5.42 -15.20
C GLY A 87 -20.63 6.68 -15.82
N SER A 88 -20.72 7.81 -15.12
CA SER A 88 -20.00 9.02 -15.51
C SER A 88 -18.49 8.81 -15.49
N GLU A 89 -17.75 9.62 -16.26
CA GLU A 89 -16.28 9.61 -16.24
C GLU A 89 -15.72 9.74 -14.81
N ARG A 90 -16.37 10.58 -13.99
CA ARG A 90 -16.00 10.77 -12.59
C ARG A 90 -16.25 9.53 -11.74
N ALA A 91 -17.38 8.85 -11.92
CA ALA A 91 -17.68 7.60 -11.24
C ALA A 91 -16.68 6.51 -11.61
N ASN A 92 -16.33 6.39 -12.90
CA ASN A 92 -15.34 5.42 -13.39
C ASN A 92 -13.94 5.69 -12.82
N LEU A 93 -13.53 6.96 -12.76
CA LEU A 93 -12.28 7.36 -12.09
C LEU A 93 -12.28 7.00 -10.60
N LEU A 94 -13.36 7.31 -9.88
CA LEU A 94 -13.47 7.00 -8.44
C LEU A 94 -13.51 5.49 -8.19
N GLN A 95 -14.17 4.71 -9.05
CA GLN A 95 -14.18 3.25 -9.01
C GLN A 95 -12.78 2.67 -9.22
N ALA A 96 -12.01 3.18 -10.18
CA ALA A 96 -10.63 2.75 -10.40
C ALA A 96 -9.70 3.07 -9.21
N LEU A 97 -9.92 4.22 -8.55
CA LEU A 97 -9.22 4.60 -7.33
C LEU A 97 -9.58 3.68 -6.15
N LEU A 98 -10.87 3.37 -5.99
CA LEU A 98 -11.37 2.47 -4.96
C LEU A 98 -10.80 1.06 -5.15
N GLN A 99 -10.90 0.50 -6.36
CA GLN A 99 -10.40 -0.83 -6.67
C GLN A 99 -8.90 -0.96 -6.38
N ASN A 100 -8.10 0.00 -6.85
CA ASN A 100 -6.67 -0.03 -6.55
C ASN A 100 -6.38 0.10 -5.05
N THR A 101 -7.15 0.90 -4.32
CA THR A 101 -6.97 1.04 -2.87
C THR A 101 -7.34 -0.25 -2.15
N LEU A 102 -8.40 -0.94 -2.57
CA LEU A 102 -8.80 -2.24 -2.04
C LEU A 102 -7.69 -3.27 -2.21
N GLU A 103 -7.18 -3.43 -3.44
CA GLU A 103 -6.09 -4.36 -3.76
C GLU A 103 -4.84 -4.09 -2.90
N GLN A 104 -4.44 -2.82 -2.78
CA GLN A 104 -3.27 -2.42 -1.99
C GLN A 104 -3.50 -2.63 -0.49
N THR A 105 -4.71 -2.34 0.03
CA THR A 105 -5.04 -2.55 1.44
C THR A 105 -5.06 -4.03 1.81
N VAL A 106 -5.62 -4.89 0.97
CA VAL A 106 -5.62 -6.34 1.19
C VAL A 106 -4.19 -6.88 1.21
N LEU A 107 -3.38 -6.52 0.22
CA LEU A 107 -1.99 -6.98 0.14
C LEU A 107 -1.14 -6.47 1.30
N ALA A 108 -1.29 -5.20 1.69
CA ALA A 108 -0.60 -4.62 2.83
C ALA A 108 -1.00 -5.30 4.14
N SER A 109 -2.27 -5.61 4.33
CA SER A 109 -2.76 -6.32 5.53
C SER A 109 -2.13 -7.70 5.65
N ALA A 110 -2.09 -8.46 4.55
CA ALA A 110 -1.43 -9.76 4.51
C ALA A 110 0.07 -9.65 4.81
N ALA A 111 0.76 -8.67 4.23
CA ALA A 111 2.18 -8.44 4.47
C ALA A 111 2.49 -8.05 5.92
N TYR A 112 1.65 -7.22 6.56
CA TYR A 112 1.85 -6.80 7.94
C TYR A 112 1.70 -7.96 8.91
N VAL A 113 0.71 -8.81 8.69
CA VAL A 113 0.51 -10.03 9.48
C VAL A 113 1.67 -11.01 9.24
N ALA A 114 2.04 -11.27 7.98
CA ALA A 114 3.13 -12.18 7.64
C ALA A 114 4.47 -11.73 8.28
N TRP A 115 4.77 -10.43 8.24
CA TRP A 115 5.96 -9.86 8.86
C TRP A 115 5.92 -9.99 10.39
N ALA A 116 4.77 -9.71 11.00
CA ALA A 116 4.57 -9.87 12.44
C ALA A 116 4.65 -11.32 12.92
N VAL A 117 4.54 -12.31 12.02
CA VAL A 117 4.75 -13.74 12.33
C VAL A 117 6.21 -14.14 12.09
N ALA A 118 6.75 -13.86 10.91
CA ALA A 118 8.00 -14.45 10.43
C ALA A 118 9.27 -13.66 10.78
N ALA A 119 9.24 -12.32 10.75
CA ALA A 119 10.45 -11.52 10.94
C ALA A 119 10.95 -11.57 12.40
N PRO A 120 12.22 -11.22 12.69
CA PRO A 120 12.65 -10.98 14.07
C PRO A 120 11.81 -9.89 14.77
N ALA A 121 11.57 -10.03 16.07
CA ALA A 121 10.73 -9.08 16.80
C ALA A 121 11.33 -7.65 16.86
N SER A 122 12.66 -7.52 16.82
CA SER A 122 13.34 -6.23 16.71
C SER A 122 13.07 -5.51 15.39
N TRP A 123 12.60 -6.21 14.34
CA TRP A 123 12.27 -5.62 13.03
C TRP A 123 10.82 -5.16 12.95
N LEU A 124 10.06 -5.24 14.03
CA LEU A 124 8.62 -4.96 14.03
C LEU A 124 8.31 -3.49 13.72
N SER A 125 9.28 -2.58 13.88
CA SER A 125 9.17 -1.16 13.50
C SER A 125 8.89 -0.94 12.02
N VAL A 126 9.23 -1.90 11.15
CA VAL A 126 8.90 -1.83 9.72
C VAL A 126 7.39 -1.75 9.50
N VAL A 127 6.58 -2.41 10.32
CA VAL A 127 5.12 -2.49 10.17
C VAL A 127 4.44 -1.10 10.30
N PRO A 128 4.60 -0.35 11.41
CA PRO A 128 4.02 0.99 11.52
C PRO A 128 4.64 1.98 10.53
N LEU A 129 5.94 1.90 10.20
CA LEU A 129 6.55 2.77 9.18
C LEU A 129 5.93 2.53 7.79
N ALA A 130 5.75 1.26 7.41
CA ALA A 130 5.11 0.91 6.14
C ALA A 130 3.66 1.39 6.11
N ALA A 131 2.93 1.33 7.22
CA ALA A 131 1.55 1.83 7.31
C ALA A 131 1.46 3.35 7.18
N LEU A 132 2.36 4.10 7.81
CA LEU A 132 2.46 5.56 7.63
C LEU A 132 2.83 5.92 6.19
N THR A 133 3.79 5.20 5.61
CA THR A 133 4.20 5.37 4.21
C THR A 133 3.05 5.05 3.26
N PHE A 134 2.23 4.04 3.57
CA PHE A 134 1.05 3.68 2.79
C PHE A 134 0.08 4.86 2.69
N VAL A 135 -0.22 5.53 3.81
CA VAL A 135 -1.08 6.71 3.83
C VAL A 135 -0.50 7.82 2.95
N GLY A 136 0.79 8.14 3.12
CA GLY A 136 1.48 9.12 2.28
C GLY A 136 1.42 8.79 0.79
N GLY A 137 1.68 7.53 0.44
CA GLY A 137 1.58 7.02 -0.93
C GLY A 137 0.17 7.15 -1.51
N ARG A 138 -0.88 6.84 -0.74
CA ARG A 138 -2.28 7.01 -1.16
C ARG A 138 -2.65 8.48 -1.39
N LEU A 139 -2.23 9.38 -0.50
CA LEU A 139 -2.47 10.82 -0.67
C LEU A 139 -1.84 11.34 -1.97
N LEU A 140 -0.57 10.98 -2.22
CA LEU A 140 0.14 11.33 -3.45
C LEU A 140 -0.52 10.71 -4.70
N PHE A 141 -0.89 9.43 -4.63
CA PHE A 141 -1.55 8.72 -5.72
C PHE A 141 -2.87 9.40 -6.10
N PHE A 142 -3.71 9.75 -5.11
CA PHE A 142 -4.99 10.42 -5.35
C PHE A 142 -4.82 11.85 -5.90
N ALA A 143 -3.85 12.61 -5.38
CA ALA A 143 -3.58 13.97 -5.83
C ALA A 143 -3.10 14.01 -7.29
N ARG A 144 -2.29 13.02 -7.69
CA ARG A 144 -1.63 13.01 -9.00
C ARG A 144 -2.32 12.15 -10.06
N TYR A 145 -3.32 11.36 -9.70
CA TYR A 145 -3.99 10.42 -10.62
C TYR A 145 -4.46 11.06 -11.94
N ARG A 146 -5.02 12.28 -11.86
CA ARG A 146 -5.56 13.03 -13.01
C ARG A 146 -4.49 13.45 -14.02
N HIS A 147 -3.23 13.51 -13.59
CA HIS A 147 -2.10 13.97 -14.39
C HIS A 147 -1.40 12.82 -15.15
N GLY A 148 -2.04 11.65 -15.22
CA GLY A 148 -1.57 10.51 -16.00
C GLY A 148 -0.67 9.53 -15.23
N ALA A 149 -0.23 8.49 -15.96
CA ALA A 149 0.40 7.31 -15.38
C ALA A 149 1.72 7.60 -14.64
N GLY A 150 2.62 8.41 -15.22
CA GLY A 150 3.90 8.75 -14.58
C GLY A 150 3.71 9.54 -13.29
N ALA A 151 2.75 10.49 -13.28
CA ALA A 151 2.51 11.35 -12.12
C ALA A 151 2.01 10.56 -10.89
N ARG A 152 1.23 9.49 -11.09
CA ARG A 152 0.73 8.64 -10.01
C ARG A 152 1.66 7.48 -9.64
N ALA A 153 2.66 7.16 -10.48
CA ALA A 153 3.52 5.99 -10.29
C ALA A 153 4.27 6.00 -8.97
N PHE A 154 4.78 7.16 -8.53
CA PHE A 154 5.48 7.28 -7.26
C PHE A 154 4.59 6.96 -6.05
N GLY A 155 3.39 7.54 -5.98
CA GLY A 155 2.44 7.27 -4.90
C GLY A 155 1.98 5.81 -4.86
N PHE A 156 1.83 5.18 -6.03
CA PHE A 156 1.59 3.74 -6.13
C PHE A 156 2.78 2.93 -5.61
N ALA A 157 3.99 3.27 -6.04
CA ALA A 157 5.20 2.55 -5.69
C ALA A 157 5.51 2.63 -4.17
N LEU A 158 5.21 3.77 -3.53
CA LEU A 158 5.33 3.93 -2.07
C LEU A 158 4.36 3.06 -1.26
N THR A 159 3.27 2.57 -1.84
CA THR A 159 2.41 1.58 -1.17
C THR A 159 2.80 0.16 -1.54
N PHE A 160 3.09 -0.08 -2.82
CA PHE A 160 3.32 -1.42 -3.32
C PHE A 160 4.68 -2.00 -2.90
N TYR A 161 5.77 -1.25 -3.05
CA TYR A 161 7.10 -1.81 -2.85
C TYR A 161 7.46 -2.13 -1.38
N PRO A 162 7.13 -1.29 -0.38
CA PRO A 162 7.35 -1.69 1.01
C PRO A 162 6.57 -2.97 1.34
N THR A 163 5.30 -3.04 0.91
CA THR A 163 4.45 -4.23 1.07
C THR A 163 5.02 -5.47 0.39
N ALA A 164 5.47 -5.35 -0.86
CA ALA A 164 6.04 -6.45 -1.62
C ALA A 164 7.35 -6.96 -0.99
N LEU A 165 8.25 -6.05 -0.59
CA LEU A 165 9.48 -6.41 0.12
C LEU A 165 9.15 -7.14 1.43
N MET A 166 8.22 -6.60 2.23
CA MET A 166 7.80 -7.24 3.47
C MET A 166 7.28 -8.66 3.24
N LEU A 167 6.40 -8.83 2.26
CA LEU A 167 5.81 -10.12 1.95
C LEU A 167 6.86 -11.12 1.45
N LEU A 168 7.72 -10.72 0.52
CA LEU A 168 8.80 -11.56 -0.01
C LEU A 168 9.78 -11.98 1.09
N THR A 169 10.25 -11.05 1.93
CA THR A 169 11.13 -11.38 3.06
C THR A 169 10.46 -12.33 4.05
N SER A 170 9.17 -12.13 4.33
CA SER A 170 8.42 -13.03 5.23
C SER A 170 8.31 -14.44 4.65
N LEU A 171 7.98 -14.55 3.36
CA LEU A 171 7.90 -15.84 2.66
C LEU A 171 9.24 -16.56 2.63
N LEU A 172 10.32 -15.85 2.28
CA LEU A 172 11.67 -16.42 2.25
C LEU A 172 12.09 -16.91 3.64
N THR A 173 11.78 -16.15 4.70
CA THR A 173 12.05 -16.55 6.08
C THR A 173 11.26 -17.79 6.47
N MET A 174 9.97 -17.85 6.14
CA MET A 174 9.12 -19.01 6.41
C MET A 174 9.62 -20.26 5.68
N ILE A 175 9.99 -20.13 4.40
CA ILE A 175 10.54 -21.24 3.60
C ILE A 175 11.86 -21.71 4.21
N TRP A 176 12.77 -20.80 4.55
CA TRP A 176 14.04 -21.13 5.19
C TRP A 176 13.83 -21.96 6.46
N ASN A 177 12.91 -21.54 7.33
CA ASN A 177 12.60 -22.25 8.58
C ASN A 177 11.95 -23.63 8.38
N LEU A 178 11.46 -23.95 7.17
CA LEU A 178 10.91 -25.27 6.86
C LEU A 178 11.98 -26.24 6.34
N VAL A 179 13.09 -25.73 5.80
CA VAL A 179 14.11 -26.53 5.10
C VAL A 179 15.45 -26.60 5.84
N ALA A 180 15.69 -25.70 6.79
CA ALA A 180 16.90 -25.62 7.62
C ALA A 180 16.58 -25.97 9.07
#